data_AF-A0A1B8TFL6-F1
#
_entry.id   AF-A0A1B8TFL6-F1
#
_cell.length_a   1.000
_cell.length_b   1.000
_cell.length_c   1.000
_cell.angle_alpha   90.00
_cell.angle_beta   90.00
_cell.angle_gamma   90.00
#
_symmetry.space_group_name_H-M   'P 1'
#
loop_
_entity.id
_entity.type
_entity.pdbx_description
1 polymer ?
#
loop_
_entity_poly.entity_id
_entity_poly.type
_entity_poly.pdbx_seq_one_letter_code
_entity_poly.pdbx_strand_id
1 'polypeptide(L)'
;MGQSSQRYIDFIGNLTPLFQHEQVEQLWCARSLRDGTLLLPQLDIDESLDDDWISVWWQGDRHRISNVDGTQLASIALVDYVQFHSTGKPTQHSADLLEHLSQHFVFKTGGCLHLPYAEDELHALGKIFDVVKRYGPDLAWDVLKKSLGL
;
A
#
# COMPACT_ATOMS: atom_id res chain seq x y z
N MET A 1 5.68 -13.08 -15.19
CA MET A 1 6.38 -11.79 -15.24
C MET A 1 6.24 -11.21 -13.85
N GLY A 2 7.33 -11.18 -13.08
CA GLY A 2 7.31 -10.64 -11.72
C GLY A 2 6.85 -9.19 -11.72
N GLN A 3 6.09 -8.78 -10.72
CA GLN A 3 5.68 -7.40 -10.58
C GLN A 3 6.84 -6.64 -9.92
N SER A 4 7.22 -5.46 -10.44
CA SER A 4 8.31 -4.68 -9.84
C SER A 4 7.86 -4.03 -8.53
N SER A 5 8.71 -4.04 -7.50
CA SER A 5 8.45 -3.36 -6.22
C SER A 5 8.28 -1.84 -6.35
N GLN A 6 8.60 -1.26 -7.51
CA GLN A 6 8.26 0.12 -7.89
C GLN A 6 6.79 0.47 -7.66
N ARG A 7 5.86 -0.49 -7.83
CA ARG A 7 4.42 -0.25 -7.61
C ARG A 7 4.08 0.24 -6.20
N TYR A 8 4.80 -0.23 -5.18
CA TYR A 8 4.62 0.23 -3.80
C TYR A 8 5.16 1.64 -3.61
N ILE A 9 6.32 1.91 -4.20
CA ILE A 9 6.92 3.25 -4.19
C ILE A 9 6.01 4.25 -4.88
N ASP A 10 5.43 3.87 -6.01
CA ASP A 10 4.50 4.72 -6.75
C ASP A 10 3.24 5.00 -5.97
N PHE A 11 2.68 3.98 -5.31
CA PHE A 11 1.52 4.16 -4.45
C PHE A 11 1.83 5.09 -3.27
N ILE A 12 2.91 4.81 -2.52
CA ILE A 12 3.27 5.58 -1.33
C ILE A 12 3.64 7.01 -1.71
N GLY A 13 4.37 7.23 -2.81
CA GLY A 13 4.74 8.55 -3.32
C GLY A 13 3.55 9.44 -3.69
N ASN A 14 2.36 8.85 -3.90
CA ASN A 14 1.12 9.59 -4.13
C ASN A 14 0.38 9.99 -2.84
N LEU A 15 0.86 9.57 -1.65
CA LEU A 15 0.25 9.90 -0.35
C LEU A 15 0.64 11.31 0.13
N THR A 16 0.35 12.32 -0.69
CA THR A 16 0.62 13.74 -0.41
C THR A 16 -0.25 14.28 0.75
N PRO A 17 0.28 15.07 1.69
CA PRO A 17 1.64 15.61 1.73
C PRO A 17 2.63 14.78 2.54
N LEU A 18 2.27 13.57 3.01
CA LEU A 18 3.18 12.79 3.85
C LEU A 18 4.41 12.31 3.08
N PHE A 19 4.21 11.98 1.81
CA PHE A 19 5.25 11.57 0.89
C PHE A 19 5.21 12.40 -0.38
N GLN A 20 6.35 12.48 -1.07
CA GLN A 20 6.47 13.03 -2.40
C GLN A 20 7.35 12.14 -3.27
N HIS A 21 7.11 12.18 -4.57
CA HIS A 21 7.99 11.56 -5.56
C HIS A 21 9.29 12.34 -5.69
N GLU A 22 10.40 11.61 -5.80
CA GLU A 22 11.73 12.17 -6.04
C GLU A 22 12.55 11.22 -6.91
N GLN A 23 13.39 11.78 -7.78
CA GLN A 23 14.33 10.97 -8.57
C GLN A 23 15.72 11.00 -7.93
N VAL A 24 16.22 9.83 -7.51
CA VAL A 24 17.55 9.66 -6.90
C VAL A 24 18.29 8.57 -7.65
N GLU A 25 19.49 8.84 -8.12
CA GLU A 25 20.33 7.87 -8.85
C GLU A 25 19.59 7.16 -10.01
N GLN A 26 18.76 7.93 -10.74
CA GLN A 26 17.89 7.47 -11.85
C GLN A 26 16.68 6.61 -11.43
N LEU A 27 16.47 6.39 -10.13
CA LEU A 27 15.31 5.68 -9.58
C LEU A 27 14.22 6.64 -9.16
N TRP A 28 12.98 6.26 -9.42
CA TRP A 28 11.81 6.93 -8.88
C TRP A 28 11.55 6.42 -7.46
N CYS A 29 11.70 7.33 -6.51
CA CYS A 29 11.64 7.07 -5.08
C CYS A 29 10.47 7.85 -4.45
N ALA A 30 10.07 7.45 -3.25
CA ALA A 30 9.15 8.20 -2.41
C ALA A 30 9.89 8.72 -1.18
N ARG A 31 9.91 10.04 -0.96
CA ARG A 31 10.50 10.67 0.23
C ARG A 31 9.42 11.05 1.24
N SER A 32 9.59 10.63 2.49
CA SER A 32 8.76 11.12 3.60
C SER A 32 9.11 12.58 3.92
N LEU A 33 8.09 13.43 4.01
CA LEU A 33 8.26 14.83 4.46
C LEU A 33 8.41 14.96 5.97
N ARG A 34 8.19 13.89 6.75
CA ARG A 34 8.31 13.93 8.21
C ARG A 34 9.76 13.92 8.70
N ASP A 35 10.59 13.06 8.10
CA ASP A 35 11.95 12.79 8.58
C ASP A 35 12.98 12.65 7.44
N GLY A 36 12.56 12.79 6.19
CA GLY A 36 13.42 12.63 5.02
C GLY A 36 13.71 11.18 4.62
N THR A 37 13.10 10.18 5.26
CA THR A 37 13.26 8.77 4.89
C THR A 37 12.90 8.55 3.43
N LEU A 38 13.77 7.85 2.70
CA LEU A 38 13.64 7.61 1.27
C LEU A 38 13.33 6.15 1.01
N LEU A 39 12.26 5.91 0.24
CA LEU A 39 11.80 4.58 -0.17
C LEU A 39 12.18 4.37 -1.62
N LEU A 40 12.88 3.29 -1.90
CA LEU A 40 13.42 2.98 -3.21
C LEU A 40 12.88 1.62 -3.68
N PRO A 41 12.64 1.46 -5.00
CA PRO A 41 12.39 0.14 -5.55
C PRO A 41 13.61 -0.75 -5.30
N GLN A 42 13.37 -2.03 -5.11
CA GLN A 42 14.46 -2.99 -5.10
C GLN A 42 15.03 -3.09 -6.52
N LEU A 43 16.31 -2.76 -6.67
CA LEU A 43 16.94 -2.59 -7.98
C LEU A 43 17.38 -3.90 -8.63
N ASP A 44 17.86 -4.89 -7.86
CA ASP A 44 18.13 -6.25 -8.37
C ASP A 44 18.63 -7.25 -7.29
N ILE A 45 18.07 -8.47 -7.38
CA ILE A 45 18.60 -9.83 -7.11
C ILE A 45 19.09 -10.15 -5.68
N ASP A 46 18.19 -10.10 -4.71
CA ASP A 46 18.19 -11.20 -3.74
C ASP A 46 17.08 -12.13 -4.18
N GLU A 47 17.40 -13.25 -4.83
CA GLU A 47 16.42 -14.23 -5.29
C GLU A 47 15.61 -14.84 -4.12
N SER A 48 16.06 -14.63 -2.87
CA SER A 48 15.31 -15.03 -1.69
C SER A 48 14.24 -14.03 -1.26
N LEU A 49 14.24 -12.82 -1.83
CA LEU A 49 13.25 -11.79 -1.55
C LEU A 49 12.18 -11.75 -2.64
N ASP A 50 10.93 -11.79 -2.21
CA ASP A 50 9.78 -11.67 -3.09
C ASP A 50 9.72 -10.26 -3.73
N ASP A 51 8.99 -10.17 -4.84
CA ASP A 51 8.66 -8.93 -5.59
C ASP A 51 7.99 -7.81 -4.76
N ASP A 52 7.68 -8.11 -3.50
CA ASP A 52 7.00 -7.26 -2.53
C ASP A 52 7.97 -6.44 -1.65
N TRP A 53 9.27 -6.76 -1.68
CA TRP A 53 10.27 -6.08 -0.88
C TRP A 53 10.75 -4.76 -1.49
N ILE A 54 11.01 -3.77 -0.63
CA ILE A 54 11.54 -2.46 -0.98
C ILE A 54 12.77 -2.13 -0.13
N SER A 55 13.61 -1.22 -0.62
CA SER A 55 14.73 -0.69 0.14
C SER A 55 14.38 0.65 0.79
N VAL A 56 14.75 0.81 2.05
CA VAL A 56 14.50 2.03 2.83
C VAL A 56 15.83 2.63 3.26
N TRP A 57 16.08 3.88 2.88
CA TRP A 57 17.18 4.69 3.41
C TRP A 57 16.62 5.59 4.52
N TRP A 58 16.87 5.20 5.76
CA TRP A 58 16.34 5.90 6.93
C TRP A 58 16.88 7.32 7.00
N GLN A 59 15.97 8.30 7.09
CA GLN A 59 16.29 9.74 7.04
C GLN A 59 17.09 10.15 5.78
N GLY A 60 17.01 9.37 4.71
CA GLY A 60 17.74 9.59 3.46
C GLY A 60 19.23 9.25 3.53
N ASP A 61 19.72 8.61 4.59
CA ASP A 61 21.12 8.19 4.71
C ASP A 61 21.36 6.85 4.01
N ARG A 62 22.18 6.88 2.95
CA ARG A 62 22.58 5.71 2.16
C ARG A 62 23.35 4.64 2.93
N HIS A 63 23.80 4.91 4.15
CA HIS A 63 24.48 3.90 4.99
C HIS A 63 23.55 3.31 6.05
N ARG A 64 22.31 3.82 6.17
CA ARG A 64 21.27 3.32 7.09
C ARG A 64 20.15 2.69 6.28
N ILE A 65 20.42 1.50 5.77
CA ILE A 65 19.52 0.78 4.87
C ILE A 65 18.79 -0.34 5.60
N SER A 66 17.53 -0.55 5.26
CA SER A 66 16.80 -1.79 5.56
C SER A 66 16.00 -2.24 4.35
N ASN A 67 15.95 -3.54 4.11
CA ASN A 67 14.95 -4.12 3.21
C ASN A 67 13.74 -4.47 4.05
N VAL A 68 12.56 -4.08 3.61
CA VAL A 68 11.30 -4.34 4.30
C VAL A 68 10.23 -4.77 3.31
N ASP A 69 9.22 -5.45 3.82
CA ASP A 69 8.01 -5.74 3.08
C ASP A 69 7.27 -4.44 2.73
N GLY A 70 7.06 -4.20 1.44
CA GLY A 70 6.41 -3.00 0.91
C GLY A 70 4.95 -2.89 1.31
N THR A 71 4.24 -3.99 1.54
CA THR A 71 2.85 -3.99 2.00
C THR A 71 2.74 -3.54 3.45
N GLN A 72 3.68 -3.95 4.30
CA GLN A 72 3.72 -3.52 5.70
C GLN A 72 3.98 -2.01 5.81
N LEU A 73 4.97 -1.50 5.06
CA LEU A 73 5.27 -0.08 5.07
C LEU A 73 4.12 0.75 4.45
N ALA A 74 3.51 0.27 3.37
CA ALA A 74 2.34 0.92 2.77
C ALA A 74 1.15 0.96 3.75
N SER A 75 0.98 -0.09 4.56
CA SER A 75 -0.09 -0.14 5.57
C SER A 75 0.08 0.96 6.63
N ILE A 76 1.30 1.16 7.12
CA ILE A 76 1.62 2.24 8.07
C ILE A 76 1.41 3.61 7.40
N ALA A 77 1.99 3.80 6.21
CA ALA A 77 1.90 5.07 5.49
C ALA A 77 0.45 5.48 5.16
N LEU A 78 -0.39 4.51 4.80
CA LEU A 78 -1.79 4.74 4.48
C LEU A 78 -2.61 5.08 5.73
N VAL A 79 -2.41 4.37 6.84
CA VAL A 79 -3.09 4.69 8.12
C VAL A 79 -2.75 6.11 8.54
N ASP A 80 -1.47 6.48 8.47
CA ASP A 80 -1.00 7.82 8.77
C ASP A 80 -1.63 8.88 7.84
N TYR A 81 -1.78 8.55 6.55
CA TYR A 81 -2.43 9.42 5.57
C TYR A 81 -3.91 9.62 5.90
N VAL A 82 -4.64 8.54 6.20
CA VAL A 82 -6.06 8.60 6.57
C VAL A 82 -6.24 9.45 7.82
N GLN A 83 -5.42 9.25 8.85
CA GLN A 83 -5.46 10.06 10.08
C GLN A 83 -5.20 11.54 9.79
N PHE A 84 -4.18 11.84 9.00
CA PHE A 84 -3.85 13.21 8.63
C PHE A 84 -5.02 13.92 7.93
N HIS A 85 -5.61 13.27 6.93
CA HIS A 85 -6.72 13.84 6.13
C HIS A 85 -8.08 13.82 6.82
N SER A 86 -8.23 13.00 7.86
CA SER A 86 -9.49 12.92 8.64
C SER A 86 -9.54 13.89 9.82
N THR A 87 -8.47 14.64 10.07
CA THR A 87 -8.45 15.62 11.17
C THR A 87 -9.53 16.68 10.98
N GLY A 88 -10.42 16.82 11.97
CA GLY A 88 -11.56 17.74 11.92
C GLY A 88 -12.74 17.28 11.05
N LYS A 89 -12.73 16.02 10.58
CA LYS A 89 -13.82 15.40 9.82
C LYS A 89 -14.65 14.46 10.70
N PRO A 90 -15.89 14.12 10.29
CA PRO A 90 -16.67 13.07 10.94
C PRO A 90 -15.97 11.72 10.86
N THR A 91 -16.17 10.84 11.85
CA THR A 91 -15.55 9.51 11.91
C THR A 91 -15.84 8.63 10.70
N GLN A 92 -17.02 8.78 10.08
CA GLN A 92 -17.37 8.06 8.85
C GLN A 92 -16.37 8.33 7.72
N HIS A 93 -15.87 9.57 7.63
CA HIS A 93 -14.92 9.95 6.59
C HIS A 93 -13.62 9.15 6.64
N SER A 94 -13.11 8.86 7.83
CA SER A 94 -11.89 8.04 7.96
C SER A 94 -12.11 6.60 7.51
N ALA A 95 -13.30 6.04 7.77
CA ALA A 95 -13.63 4.68 7.35
C ALA A 95 -13.75 4.60 5.83
N ASP A 96 -14.52 5.51 5.23
CA ASP A 96 -14.72 5.58 3.78
C ASP A 96 -13.39 5.80 3.03
N LEU A 97 -12.52 6.66 3.57
CA LEU A 97 -11.21 6.95 2.98
C LEU A 97 -10.26 5.74 3.10
N LEU A 98 -10.25 5.07 4.25
CA LEU A 98 -9.45 3.86 4.46
C LEU A 98 -9.89 2.76 3.50
N GLU A 99 -11.19 2.52 3.35
CA GLU A 99 -11.73 1.53 2.43
C GLU A 99 -11.34 1.86 0.99
N HIS A 100 -11.59 3.09 0.54
CA HIS A 100 -11.28 3.53 -0.82
C HIS A 100 -9.78 3.37 -1.15
N LEU A 101 -8.89 3.81 -0.25
CA LEU A 101 -7.45 3.70 -0.46
C LEU A 101 -6.97 2.25 -0.39
N SER A 102 -7.59 1.40 0.42
CA SER A 102 -7.26 -0.03 0.47
C SER A 102 -7.60 -0.72 -0.84
N GLN A 103 -8.79 -0.47 -1.39
CA GLN A 103 -9.18 -0.97 -2.71
C GLN A 103 -8.23 -0.46 -3.81
N HIS A 104 -7.87 0.82 -3.76
CA HIS A 104 -6.95 1.42 -4.71
C HIS A 104 -5.54 0.83 -4.60
N PHE A 105 -5.06 0.54 -3.38
CA PHE A 105 -3.78 -0.13 -3.14
C PHE A 105 -3.74 -1.51 -3.79
N VAL A 106 -4.76 -2.34 -3.54
CA VAL A 106 -4.85 -3.69 -4.14
C VAL A 106 -4.88 -3.59 -5.66
N PHE A 107 -5.66 -2.66 -6.22
CA PHE A 107 -5.74 -2.47 -7.66
C PHE A 107 -4.40 -2.04 -8.28
N LYS A 108 -3.66 -1.14 -7.63
CA LYS A 108 -2.40 -0.58 -8.16
C LYS A 108 -1.19 -1.50 -7.96
N THR A 109 -1.17 -2.23 -6.85
CA THR A 109 0.01 -2.98 -6.41
C THR A 109 -0.18 -4.49 -6.44
N GLY A 110 -1.41 -5.00 -6.49
CA GLY A 110 -1.70 -6.41 -6.34
C GLY A 110 -1.41 -6.98 -4.94
N GLY A 111 -0.86 -6.18 -4.01
CA GLY A 111 -0.60 -6.56 -2.62
C GLY A 111 -1.82 -6.42 -1.73
N CYS A 112 -1.70 -6.89 -0.48
CA CYS A 112 -2.75 -6.79 0.54
C CYS A 112 -2.22 -5.98 1.73
N LEU A 113 -3.00 -5.04 2.24
CA LEU A 113 -2.62 -4.27 3.43
C LEU A 113 -2.82 -5.09 4.70
N HIS A 114 -1.95 -4.88 5.67
CA HIS A 114 -2.10 -5.43 7.01
C HIS A 114 -2.79 -4.42 7.93
N LEU A 115 -4.08 -4.65 8.22
CA LEU A 115 -4.91 -3.81 9.08
C LEU A 115 -5.48 -4.64 10.26
N PRO A 116 -4.85 -4.60 11.45
CA PRO A 116 -5.05 -5.59 12.51
C PRO A 116 -6.44 -5.57 13.19
N TYR A 117 -7.25 -4.52 12.99
CA TYR A 117 -8.57 -4.39 13.62
C TYR A 117 -9.72 -4.22 12.61
N ALA A 118 -9.40 -4.30 11.33
CA ALA A 118 -10.39 -4.26 10.26
C ALA A 118 -10.49 -5.61 9.55
N GLU A 119 -10.05 -6.68 10.24
CA GLU A 119 -9.86 -8.01 9.69
C GLU A 119 -11.13 -8.56 9.05
N ASP A 120 -12.31 -8.40 9.67
CA ASP A 120 -13.55 -8.95 9.11
C ASP A 120 -14.01 -8.25 7.81
N GLU A 121 -13.90 -6.92 7.73
CA GLU A 121 -14.32 -6.14 6.55
C GLU A 121 -13.27 -6.18 5.42
N LEU A 122 -11.97 -6.18 5.76
CA LEU A 122 -10.90 -6.31 4.76
C LEU A 122 -10.66 -7.76 4.30
N HIS A 123 -10.90 -8.78 5.12
CA HIS A 123 -10.88 -10.17 4.63
C HIS A 123 -11.94 -10.39 3.57
N ALA A 124 -13.10 -9.75 3.72
CA ALA A 124 -14.15 -9.78 2.71
C ALA A 124 -13.63 -9.15 1.41
N LEU A 125 -13.03 -7.96 1.47
CA LEU A 125 -12.42 -7.28 0.30
C LEU A 125 -11.30 -8.10 -0.36
N GLY A 126 -10.42 -8.72 0.43
CA GLY A 126 -9.37 -9.61 -0.07
C GLY A 126 -9.93 -10.85 -0.78
N LYS A 127 -10.97 -11.49 -0.22
CA LYS A 127 -11.69 -12.60 -0.86
C LYS A 127 -12.40 -12.18 -2.14
N ILE A 128 -12.99 -10.98 -2.16
CA ILE A 128 -13.64 -10.41 -3.35
C ILE A 128 -12.61 -10.22 -4.46
N PHE A 129 -11.44 -9.66 -4.16
CA PHE A 129 -10.37 -9.46 -5.16
C PHE A 129 -9.78 -10.77 -5.69
N ASP A 130 -9.57 -11.75 -4.82
CA ASP A 130 -9.16 -13.10 -5.23
C ASP A 130 -10.15 -13.71 -6.24
N VAL A 131 -11.44 -13.44 -6.04
CA VAL A 131 -12.52 -13.88 -6.92
C VAL A 131 -12.57 -13.06 -8.22
N VAL A 132 -12.37 -11.73 -8.18
CA VAL A 132 -12.21 -10.91 -9.41
C VAL A 132 -11.05 -11.44 -10.26
N LYS A 133 -9.91 -11.72 -9.62
CA LYS A 133 -8.68 -12.16 -10.30
C LYS A 133 -8.83 -13.55 -10.93
N ARG A 134 -9.60 -14.45 -10.32
CA ARG A 134 -9.81 -15.82 -10.83
C ARG A 134 -11.02 -15.97 -11.75
N TYR A 135 -12.09 -15.23 -11.51
CA TYR A 135 -13.41 -15.52 -12.07
C TYR A 135 -14.13 -14.31 -12.68
N GLY A 136 -13.55 -13.11 -12.57
CA GLY A 136 -14.12 -11.88 -13.13
C GLY A 136 -15.09 -11.13 -12.20
N PRO A 137 -15.49 -9.90 -12.57
CA PRO A 137 -16.18 -8.96 -11.69
C PRO A 137 -17.60 -9.39 -11.26
N ASP A 138 -18.33 -10.14 -12.09
CA ASP A 138 -19.71 -10.54 -11.80
C ASP A 138 -19.81 -11.51 -10.61
N LEU A 139 -18.85 -12.45 -10.48
CA LEU A 139 -18.79 -13.40 -9.37
C LEU A 139 -18.29 -12.78 -8.07
N ALA A 140 -17.49 -11.73 -8.17
CA ALA A 140 -17.01 -10.98 -7.01
C ALA A 140 -18.15 -10.23 -6.31
N TRP A 141 -19.11 -9.74 -7.08
CA TRP A 141 -20.30 -9.06 -6.55
C TRP A 141 -21.20 -9.98 -5.71
N ASP A 142 -21.33 -11.25 -6.10
CA ASP A 142 -22.09 -12.25 -5.35
C ASP A 142 -21.42 -12.62 -4.03
N VAL A 143 -20.09 -12.62 -3.98
CA VAL A 143 -19.33 -12.84 -2.75
C VAL A 143 -19.48 -11.67 -1.78
N LEU A 144 -19.48 -10.45 -2.30
CA LEU A 144 -19.69 -9.23 -1.50
C LEU A 144 -21.09 -9.21 -0.85
N LYS A 145 -22.15 -9.53 -1.61
CA LYS A 145 -23.52 -9.65 -1.07
C LYS A 145 -23.60 -10.69 0.05
N LYS A 146 -23.04 -11.89 -0.18
CA LYS A 146 -23.00 -12.96 0.82
C LYS A 146 -22.27 -12.57 2.10
N SER A 147 -21.18 -11.80 1.99
CA SER A 147 -20.41 -11.36 3.16
C SER A 147 -21.14 -10.31 3.99
N LEU A 148 -21.99 -9.49 3.35
CA LEU A 148 -22.80 -8.46 4.00
C LEU A 148 -24.15 -8.99 4.51
N GLY A 149 -24.44 -10.29 4.35
CA GLY A 149 -25.70 -10.90 4.78
C GLY A 149 -26.92 -10.52 3.93
N LEU A 150 -26.70 -10.08 2.68
CA LEU A 150 -27.73 -9.74 1.68
C LEU A 150 -27.89 -10.82 0.60
#